data_AF-A0A816DYR4-F1
#
_entry.id   AF-A0A816DYR4-F1
#
_cell.length_a   1.000
_cell.length_b   1.000
_cell.length_c   1.000
_cell.angle_alpha   90.00
_cell.angle_beta   90.00
_cell.angle_gamma   90.00
#
_symmetry.space_group_name_H-M   'P 1'
#
loop_
_entity.id
_entity.type
_entity.pdbx_description
1 polymer ?
#
loop_
_entity_poly.entity_id
_entity_poly.type
_entity_poly.pdbx_seq_one_letter_code
_entity_poly.pdbx_strand_id
1 'polypeptide(L)'
;GYDELSICEHLQNLIDSLMKSPYQILTSRPYNTDYLKYDAQMEIIGFTNDNIEKYVNNFFTSNEPQKSKQLLTFLESKPSIYGIGHIPITLELICSAYGEENKQHAITSGTTITITSVYSKIIEWLCRRYLEKFCNCDKRHLNLKDNSEVIEDCSEILDVIGSIAFQAMEKSSLILDKTLIEKELRKVSPKRPSELRKKLLNIGVVKSLTADDDSTNVEAAKDYYFIHLSFQELFAAR
;
A
#
# COMPACT_ATOMS: atom_id res chain seq x y z
N GLY A 1 -12.15 6.18 7.35
CA GLY A 1 -12.59 7.59 7.24
C GLY A 1 -14.10 7.64 7.17
N TYR A 2 -14.70 8.75 7.55
CA TYR A 2 -16.14 9.00 7.40
C TYR A 2 -16.58 8.94 5.92
N ASP A 3 -15.71 9.40 5.01
CA ASP A 3 -15.87 9.30 3.56
C ASP A 3 -15.98 7.85 3.04
N GLU A 4 -15.65 6.87 3.86
CA GLU A 4 -15.69 5.43 3.55
C GLU A 4 -16.97 4.76 4.05
N LEU A 5 -17.86 5.48 4.75
CA LEU A 5 -19.07 4.92 5.39
C LEU A 5 -20.26 4.74 4.43
N SER A 6 -20.13 5.16 3.17
CA SER A 6 -21.19 5.30 2.16
C SER A 6 -21.96 4.03 1.76
N ILE A 7 -21.76 2.89 2.42
CA ILE A 7 -21.91 1.57 1.78
C ILE A 7 -22.85 0.62 2.53
N CYS A 8 -23.30 0.93 3.75
CA CYS A 8 -24.14 0.00 4.50
C CYS A 8 -25.30 0.68 5.22
N GLU A 9 -26.49 0.67 4.60
CA GLU A 9 -27.76 1.08 5.24
C GLU A 9 -27.96 0.39 6.60
N HIS A 10 -27.48 -0.84 6.75
CA HIS A 10 -27.59 -1.61 8.00
C HIS A 10 -26.76 -1.02 9.14
N LEU A 11 -25.69 -0.30 8.84
CA LEU A 11 -24.85 0.39 9.83
C LEU A 11 -25.30 1.84 10.05
N GLN A 12 -26.25 2.36 9.28
CA GLN A 12 -26.71 3.75 9.41
C GLN A 12 -27.23 4.03 10.82
N ASN A 13 -27.99 3.12 11.41
CA ASN A 13 -28.50 3.25 12.78
C ASN A 13 -27.36 3.30 13.82
N LEU A 14 -26.29 2.52 13.61
CA LEU A 14 -25.12 2.53 14.47
C LEU A 14 -24.36 3.86 14.33
N ILE A 15 -24.14 4.31 13.09
CA ILE A 15 -23.49 5.59 12.79
C ILE A 15 -24.30 6.72 13.43
N ASP A 16 -25.62 6.79 13.22
CA ASP A 16 -26.50 7.79 13.82
C ASP A 16 -26.45 7.76 15.35
N SER A 17 -26.28 6.58 15.94
CA SER A 17 -26.10 6.44 17.39
C SER A 17 -24.73 6.95 17.86
N LEU A 18 -23.66 6.64 17.14
CA LEU A 18 -22.31 7.13 17.43
C LEU A 18 -22.23 8.65 17.27
N MET A 19 -22.91 9.19 16.25
CA MET A 19 -23.03 10.62 15.98
C MET A 19 -23.85 11.39 17.03
N LYS A 20 -24.53 10.69 17.94
CA LYS A 20 -25.20 11.28 19.12
C LYS A 20 -24.32 11.24 20.39
N SER A 21 -23.14 10.63 20.34
CA SER A 21 -22.21 10.59 21.47
C SER A 21 -21.75 12.02 21.82
N PRO A 22 -21.60 12.39 23.11
CA PRO A 22 -21.18 13.74 23.49
C PRO A 22 -19.75 14.07 23.07
N TYR A 23 -18.88 13.08 22.92
CA TYR A 23 -17.49 13.28 22.52
C TYR A 23 -17.15 12.40 21.32
N GLN A 24 -16.79 13.04 20.21
CA GLN A 24 -16.54 12.39 18.93
C GLN A 24 -15.30 12.98 18.28
N ILE A 25 -14.46 12.11 17.75
CA ILE A 25 -13.38 12.49 16.84
C ILE A 25 -13.69 11.79 15.52
N LEU A 26 -13.95 12.58 14.49
CA LEU A 26 -14.26 12.09 13.15
C LEU A 26 -13.10 12.42 12.22
N THR A 27 -12.65 11.44 11.46
CA THR A 27 -11.64 11.64 10.41
C THR A 27 -12.29 11.43 9.05
N SER A 28 -11.95 12.26 8.07
CA SER A 28 -12.47 12.18 6.70
C SER A 28 -11.44 12.75 5.74
N ARG A 29 -11.52 12.35 4.47
CA ARG A 29 -10.96 13.14 3.37
C ARG A 29 -11.57 14.55 3.35
N PRO A 30 -10.87 15.56 2.78
CA PRO A 30 -11.32 16.96 2.78
C PRO A 30 -12.60 17.22 1.97
N TYR A 31 -13.06 16.25 1.18
CA TYR A 31 -14.24 16.41 0.33
C TYR A 31 -15.52 16.03 1.08
N ASN A 32 -16.63 16.70 0.79
CA ASN A 32 -17.97 16.40 1.30
C ASN A 32 -18.05 16.40 2.85
N THR A 33 -17.36 17.32 3.51
CA THR A 33 -17.42 17.51 4.98
C THR A 33 -18.07 18.82 5.40
N ASP A 34 -18.42 19.71 4.46
CA ASP A 34 -18.94 21.05 4.72
C ASP A 34 -20.24 21.08 5.54
N TYR A 35 -21.01 19.99 5.52
CA TYR A 35 -22.26 19.86 6.28
C TYR A 35 -22.06 19.34 7.71
N LEU A 36 -20.86 18.87 8.06
CA LEU A 36 -20.53 18.35 9.38
C LEU A 36 -20.23 19.52 10.32
N LYS A 37 -21.04 19.65 11.38
CA LYS A 37 -20.88 20.69 12.40
C LYS A 37 -20.19 20.12 13.64
N TYR A 38 -18.95 20.52 13.87
CA TYR A 38 -18.14 20.14 15.02
C TYR A 38 -17.59 21.39 15.71
N ASP A 39 -17.35 21.31 17.02
CA ASP A 39 -16.81 22.42 17.82
C ASP A 39 -15.38 22.82 17.40
N ALA A 40 -14.62 21.86 16.87
CA ALA A 40 -13.28 22.05 16.36
C ALA A 40 -13.09 21.29 15.04
N GLN A 41 -12.40 21.93 14.10
CA GLN A 41 -11.97 21.32 12.85
C GLN A 41 -10.45 21.44 12.75
N MET A 42 -9.79 20.33 12.42
CA MET A 42 -8.34 20.25 12.30
C MET A 42 -7.99 19.57 10.99
N GLU A 43 -6.94 20.05 10.33
CA GLU A 43 -6.41 19.47 9.10
C GLU A 43 -5.06 18.81 9.37
N ILE A 44 -4.91 17.56 8.92
CA ILE A 44 -3.62 16.86 8.94
C ILE A 44 -2.86 17.23 7.67
N ILE A 45 -1.92 18.17 7.78
CA ILE A 45 -1.13 18.70 6.66
C ILE A 45 0.11 17.87 6.29
N GLY A 46 0.34 16.75 6.98
CA GLY A 46 1.50 15.89 6.79
C GLY A 46 2.70 16.23 7.67
N PHE A 47 3.87 15.74 7.29
CA PHE A 47 5.12 15.92 8.00
C PHE A 47 5.77 17.27 7.68
N THR A 48 6.48 17.84 8.65
CA THR A 48 7.46 18.91 8.43
C THR A 48 8.83 18.33 8.03
N ASN A 49 9.76 19.19 7.60
CA ASN A 49 11.16 18.78 7.36
C ASN A 49 11.76 18.06 8.58
N ASP A 50 11.56 18.63 9.78
CA ASP A 50 12.01 18.03 11.04
C ASP A 50 11.35 16.68 11.33
N ASN A 51 10.08 16.49 10.92
CA ASN A 51 9.43 15.20 11.04
C ASN A 51 10.01 14.18 10.05
N ILE A 52 10.34 14.58 8.82
CA ILE A 52 11.01 13.71 7.85
C ILE A 52 12.36 13.25 8.42
N GLU A 53 13.18 14.18 8.92
CA GLU A 53 14.48 13.83 9.53
C GLU A 53 14.32 12.84 10.69
N LYS A 54 13.40 13.13 11.63
CA LYS A 54 13.12 12.23 12.76
C LYS A 54 12.63 10.87 12.30
N TYR A 55 11.72 10.84 11.32
CA TYR A 55 11.15 9.61 10.80
C TYR A 55 12.23 8.74 10.16
N VAL A 56 13.03 9.30 9.24
CA VAL A 56 14.09 8.57 8.54
C VAL A 56 15.13 8.03 9.52
N ASN A 57 15.56 8.85 10.49
CA ASN A 57 16.48 8.41 11.55
C ASN A 57 15.91 7.31 12.43
N ASN A 58 14.61 7.35 12.73
CA ASN A 58 13.95 6.31 13.52
C ASN A 58 13.75 5.02 12.71
N PHE A 59 13.47 5.15 11.41
CA PHE A 59 13.26 4.02 10.50
C PHE A 59 14.55 3.21 10.32
N PHE A 60 15.64 3.89 9.98
CA PHE A 60 16.97 3.30 9.94
C PHE A 60 17.56 3.35 11.33
N THR A 61 17.25 2.34 12.15
CA THR A 61 17.76 2.17 13.52
C THR A 61 19.28 2.45 13.62
N SER A 62 19.81 2.66 14.83
CA SER A 62 21.22 2.99 15.10
C SER A 62 22.28 2.07 14.44
N ASN A 63 21.87 0.93 13.88
CA ASN A 63 22.72 0.00 13.16
C ASN A 63 22.96 0.39 11.68
N GLU A 64 22.15 1.29 11.11
CA GLU A 64 22.29 1.77 9.72
C GLU A 64 22.31 3.31 9.56
N PRO A 65 23.07 4.05 10.40
CA PRO A 65 23.02 5.52 10.42
C PRO A 65 23.52 6.15 9.11
N GLN A 66 24.37 5.43 8.35
CA GLN A 66 24.83 5.87 7.04
C GLN A 66 23.70 5.88 6.01
N LYS A 67 22.76 4.93 6.06
CA LYS A 67 21.60 4.91 5.15
C LYS A 67 20.67 6.08 5.41
N SER A 68 20.39 6.37 6.68
CA SER A 68 19.60 7.55 7.08
C SER A 68 20.20 8.82 6.49
N LYS A 69 21.49 9.07 6.75
CA LYS A 69 22.18 10.27 6.27
C LYS A 69 22.17 10.38 4.75
N GLN A 70 22.43 9.28 4.04
CA GLN A 70 22.42 9.27 2.58
C GLN A 70 21.02 9.53 2.00
N LEU A 71 19.98 8.92 2.57
CA LEU A 71 18.61 9.16 2.13
C LEU A 71 18.20 10.61 2.35
N LEU A 72 18.51 11.18 3.52
CA LEU A 72 18.20 12.59 3.82
C LEU A 72 18.91 13.53 2.84
N THR A 73 20.22 13.35 2.62
CA THR A 73 20.96 14.13 1.62
C THR A 73 20.36 13.99 0.22
N PHE A 74 19.93 12.78 -0.15
CA PHE A 74 19.27 12.55 -1.42
C PHE A 74 17.94 13.30 -1.53
N LEU A 75 17.07 13.19 -0.51
CA LEU A 75 15.78 13.88 -0.47
C LEU A 75 15.99 15.39 -0.61
N GLU A 76 16.87 15.98 0.18
CA GLU A 76 17.20 17.42 0.12
C GLU A 76 17.72 17.85 -1.25
N SER A 77 18.47 16.99 -1.95
CA SER A 77 18.99 17.26 -3.29
C SER A 77 17.92 17.21 -4.41
N LYS A 78 16.72 16.71 -4.11
CA LYS A 78 15.66 16.44 -5.09
C LYS A 78 14.31 16.97 -4.57
N PRO A 79 13.98 18.27 -4.82
CA PRO A 79 12.77 18.90 -4.28
C PRO A 79 11.46 18.16 -4.57
N SER A 80 11.34 17.49 -5.72
CA SER A 80 10.14 16.73 -6.09
C SER A 80 9.86 15.55 -5.16
N ILE A 81 10.86 14.69 -4.94
CA ILE A 81 10.69 13.54 -4.02
C ILE A 81 10.67 14.00 -2.56
N TYR A 82 11.35 15.09 -2.23
CA TYR A 82 11.28 15.68 -0.91
C TYR A 82 9.86 16.13 -0.59
N GLY A 83 9.24 16.87 -1.52
CA GLY A 83 7.84 17.28 -1.45
C GLY A 83 6.89 16.09 -1.24
N ILE A 84 7.13 14.99 -1.96
CA ILE A 84 6.36 13.74 -1.81
C ILE A 84 6.56 13.12 -0.41
N GLY A 85 7.77 13.18 0.15
CA GLY A 85 8.10 12.67 1.48
C GLY A 85 7.42 13.39 2.64
N HIS A 86 6.79 14.55 2.41
CA HIS A 86 5.93 15.18 3.41
C HIS A 86 4.64 14.39 3.68
N ILE A 87 4.27 13.47 2.80
CA ILE A 87 3.14 12.56 3.02
C ILE A 87 3.67 11.30 3.76
N PRO A 88 3.25 11.04 5.01
CA PRO A 88 3.84 9.98 5.84
C PRO A 88 3.89 8.59 5.19
N ILE A 89 2.81 8.16 4.55
CA ILE A 89 2.76 6.86 3.86
C ILE A 89 3.77 6.81 2.72
N THR A 90 3.98 7.91 1.99
CA THR A 90 4.96 7.90 0.89
C THR A 90 6.39 7.89 1.41
N LEU A 91 6.66 8.59 2.52
CA LEU A 91 7.98 8.52 3.17
C LEU A 91 8.29 7.11 3.67
N GLU A 92 7.32 6.42 4.28
CA GLU A 92 7.46 5.02 4.69
C GLU A 92 7.86 4.11 3.53
N LEU A 93 7.21 4.30 2.37
CA LEU A 93 7.49 3.52 1.17
C LEU A 93 8.86 3.84 0.57
N ILE A 94 9.25 5.12 0.56
CA ILE A 94 10.61 5.55 0.15
C ILE A 94 11.66 4.91 1.05
N CYS A 95 11.47 4.96 2.38
CA CYS A 95 12.38 4.35 3.35
C CYS A 95 12.47 2.83 3.16
N SER A 96 11.34 2.14 2.99
CA SER A 96 11.28 0.69 2.80
C SER A 96 11.98 0.24 1.53
N ALA A 97 11.74 0.93 0.43
CA ALA A 97 12.42 0.64 -0.84
C ALA A 97 13.93 0.95 -0.75
N TYR A 98 14.30 2.12 -0.20
CA TYR A 98 15.71 2.50 -0.05
C TYR A 98 16.49 1.54 0.88
N GLY A 99 15.84 0.99 1.91
CA GLY A 99 16.45 0.04 2.84
C GLY A 99 16.87 -1.28 2.20
N GLU A 100 16.15 -1.73 1.18
CA GLU A 100 16.30 -3.03 0.52
C GLU A 100 17.08 -2.96 -0.81
N GLU A 101 17.37 -1.76 -1.31
CA GLU A 101 17.99 -1.54 -2.62
C GLU A 101 19.50 -1.82 -2.63
N ASN A 102 19.93 -2.58 -3.67
CA ASN A 102 21.29 -2.45 -4.19
C ASN A 102 21.38 -1.15 -5.00
N LYS A 103 22.52 -0.43 -4.92
CA LYS A 103 22.77 0.88 -5.55
C LYS A 103 22.35 1.01 -7.04
N GLN A 104 22.22 -0.10 -7.76
CA GLN A 104 21.90 -0.15 -9.18
C GLN A 104 20.42 0.16 -9.50
N HIS A 105 19.49 -0.12 -8.58
CA HIS A 105 18.04 -0.03 -8.82
C HIS A 105 17.37 1.08 -8.02
N ALA A 106 18.18 1.95 -7.43
CA ALA A 106 17.71 2.81 -6.38
C ALA A 106 16.60 3.77 -6.85
N ILE A 107 15.60 4.05 -6.00
CA ILE A 107 14.65 5.17 -6.20
C ILE A 107 15.39 6.47 -6.51
N THR A 108 16.67 6.55 -6.13
CA THR A 108 17.58 7.67 -6.36
C THR A 108 18.13 7.80 -7.79
N SER A 109 17.88 6.82 -8.67
CA SER A 109 18.41 6.77 -10.03
C SER A 109 17.48 7.46 -11.03
N GLY A 110 17.50 8.80 -11.08
CA GLY A 110 16.70 9.57 -12.05
C GLY A 110 16.79 11.10 -11.89
N THR A 111 16.60 11.83 -12.99
CA THR A 111 16.62 13.30 -13.02
C THR A 111 15.27 13.93 -12.66
N THR A 112 14.15 13.24 -12.89
CA THR A 112 12.79 13.73 -12.60
C THR A 112 11.98 12.61 -11.94
N ILE A 113 11.54 12.83 -10.69
CA ILE A 113 10.80 11.86 -9.90
C ILE A 113 9.38 12.38 -9.72
N THR A 114 8.40 11.71 -10.33
CA THR A 114 6.96 11.94 -10.11
C THR A 114 6.41 10.96 -9.08
N ILE A 115 5.24 11.24 -8.50
CA ILE A 115 4.58 10.30 -7.59
C ILE A 115 4.28 8.95 -8.27
N THR A 116 3.92 8.97 -9.56
CA THR A 116 3.76 7.75 -10.36
C THR A 116 5.07 6.97 -10.47
N SER A 117 6.21 7.64 -10.67
CA SER A 117 7.50 6.96 -10.71
C SER A 117 7.89 6.33 -9.37
N VAL A 118 7.51 6.96 -8.25
CA VAL A 118 7.70 6.41 -6.90
C VAL A 118 6.87 5.14 -6.75
N TYR A 119 5.58 5.18 -7.11
CA TYR A 119 4.73 4.00 -7.05
C TYR A 119 5.16 2.88 -8.01
N SER A 120 5.60 3.20 -9.23
CA SER A 120 6.17 2.20 -10.14
C SER A 120 7.40 1.52 -9.55
N LYS A 121 8.27 2.27 -8.86
CA LYS A 121 9.43 1.71 -8.16
C LYS A 121 9.05 0.87 -6.95
N ILE A 122 8.00 1.24 -6.22
CA ILE A 122 7.46 0.44 -5.13
C ILE A 122 6.89 -0.88 -5.66
N ILE A 123 6.16 -0.87 -6.79
CA ILE A 123 5.66 -2.10 -7.41
C ILE A 123 6.84 -2.98 -7.87
N GLU A 124 7.84 -2.41 -8.53
CA GLU A 124 9.07 -3.12 -8.91
C GLU A 124 9.72 -3.79 -7.68
N TRP A 125 9.91 -3.03 -6.60
CA TRP A 125 10.48 -3.53 -5.36
C TRP A 125 9.64 -4.66 -4.75
N LEU A 126 8.31 -4.52 -4.68
CA LEU A 126 7.41 -5.57 -4.19
C LEU A 126 7.56 -6.85 -5.00
N CYS A 127 7.65 -6.73 -6.33
CA CYS A 127 7.85 -7.86 -7.25
C CYS A 127 9.20 -8.54 -7.01
N ARG A 128 10.31 -7.77 -6.96
CA ARG A 128 11.65 -8.30 -6.68
C ARG A 128 11.68 -9.05 -5.35
N ARG A 129 11.14 -8.45 -4.29
CA ARG A 129 11.04 -9.04 -2.95
C ARG A 129 10.24 -10.34 -2.95
N TYR A 130 9.11 -10.35 -3.67
CA TYR A 130 8.26 -11.53 -3.81
C TYR A 130 8.99 -12.67 -4.55
N LEU A 131 9.63 -12.38 -5.68
CA LEU A 131 10.38 -13.36 -6.47
C LEU A 131 11.57 -13.94 -5.70
N GLU A 132 12.31 -13.10 -4.95
CA GLU A 132 13.43 -13.52 -4.11
C GLU A 132 12.96 -14.47 -3.00
N LYS A 133 11.91 -14.09 -2.26
CA LYS A 133 11.48 -14.82 -1.06
C LYS A 133 10.62 -16.05 -1.33
N PHE A 134 9.78 -16.01 -2.37
CA PHE A 134 8.73 -17.03 -2.57
C PHE A 134 8.86 -17.80 -3.89
N CYS A 135 9.67 -17.33 -4.83
CA CYS A 135 9.92 -18.03 -6.11
C CYS A 135 11.35 -18.60 -6.21
N ASN A 136 12.15 -18.52 -5.14
CA ASN A 136 13.55 -18.98 -5.09
C ASN A 136 14.43 -18.39 -6.21
N CYS A 137 14.11 -17.19 -6.71
CA CYS A 137 14.94 -16.53 -7.69
C CYS A 137 16.21 -16.00 -7.02
N ASP A 138 17.39 -16.40 -7.49
CA ASP A 138 18.67 -15.90 -6.97
C ASP A 138 18.72 -14.36 -7.08
N LYS A 139 19.04 -13.69 -5.99
CA LYS A 139 19.19 -12.23 -5.91
C LYS A 139 20.12 -11.70 -7.00
N ARG A 140 21.17 -12.44 -7.37
CA ARG A 140 22.08 -12.07 -8.47
C ARG A 140 21.37 -12.05 -9.82
N HIS A 141 20.54 -13.04 -10.11
CA HIS A 141 19.74 -13.06 -11.35
C HIS A 141 18.70 -11.94 -11.35
N LEU A 142 18.00 -11.71 -10.24
CA LEU A 142 17.05 -10.62 -10.15
C LEU A 142 17.72 -9.26 -10.39
N ASN A 143 18.91 -9.02 -9.83
CA ASN A 143 19.64 -7.77 -10.05
C ASN A 143 20.01 -7.51 -11.52
N LEU A 144 20.18 -8.57 -12.33
CA LEU A 144 20.47 -8.48 -13.75
C LEU A 144 19.22 -8.21 -14.60
N LYS A 145 18.04 -8.58 -14.10
CA LYS A 145 16.78 -8.30 -14.78
C LYS A 145 16.48 -6.82 -14.80
N ASP A 146 16.07 -6.34 -15.96
CA ASP A 146 15.49 -5.01 -16.07
C ASP A 146 14.10 -4.97 -15.41
N ASN A 147 13.55 -3.76 -15.29
CA ASN A 147 12.25 -3.58 -14.65
C ASN A 147 11.11 -4.28 -15.44
N SER A 148 11.17 -4.28 -16.77
CA SER A 148 10.13 -4.89 -17.59
C SER A 148 10.06 -6.40 -17.40
N GLU A 149 11.22 -7.07 -17.32
CA GLU A 149 11.30 -8.51 -17.07
C GLU A 149 10.78 -8.88 -15.67
N VAL A 150 11.08 -8.07 -14.65
CA VAL A 150 10.57 -8.29 -13.28
C VAL A 150 9.05 -8.13 -13.22
N ILE A 151 8.51 -7.12 -13.90
CA ILE A 151 7.08 -6.87 -13.94
C ILE A 151 6.38 -7.99 -14.72
N GLU A 152 6.98 -8.49 -15.81
CA GLU A 152 6.46 -9.61 -16.59
C GLU A 152 6.39 -10.90 -15.75
N ASP A 153 7.42 -11.22 -14.97
CA ASP A 153 7.42 -12.36 -14.04
C ASP A 153 6.28 -12.29 -13.01
N CYS A 154 5.83 -11.08 -12.67
CA CYS A 154 4.75 -10.81 -11.73
C CYS A 154 3.43 -10.45 -12.40
N SER A 155 3.32 -10.52 -13.73
CA SER A 155 2.12 -10.10 -14.48
C SER A 155 0.85 -10.77 -13.96
N GLU A 156 0.83 -12.11 -13.82
CA GLU A 156 -0.33 -12.87 -13.35
C GLU A 156 -0.88 -12.36 -12.01
N ILE A 157 0.01 -12.02 -11.07
CA ILE A 157 -0.41 -11.53 -9.76
C ILE A 157 -0.83 -10.05 -9.80
N LEU A 158 -0.10 -9.22 -10.56
CA LEU A 158 -0.42 -7.81 -10.70
C LEU A 158 -1.77 -7.60 -11.39
N ASP A 159 -2.10 -8.43 -12.38
CA ASP A 159 -3.39 -8.42 -13.10
C ASP A 159 -4.54 -8.76 -12.16
N VAL A 160 -4.38 -9.77 -11.30
CA VAL A 160 -5.39 -10.10 -10.27
C VAL A 160 -5.58 -8.95 -9.30
N ILE A 161 -4.49 -8.37 -8.79
CA ILE A 161 -4.56 -7.26 -7.84
C ILE A 161 -5.26 -6.07 -8.48
N GLY A 162 -4.93 -5.74 -9.73
CA GLY A 162 -5.58 -4.68 -10.49
C GLY A 162 -7.08 -4.93 -10.67
N SER A 163 -7.47 -6.14 -11.07
CA SER A 163 -8.89 -6.51 -11.24
C SER A 163 -9.66 -6.42 -9.92
N ILE A 164 -9.08 -6.90 -8.82
CA ILE A 164 -9.67 -6.79 -7.48
C ILE A 164 -9.81 -5.32 -7.08
N ALA A 165 -8.75 -4.53 -7.23
CA ALA A 165 -8.74 -3.12 -6.88
C ALA A 165 -9.81 -2.35 -7.67
N PHE A 166 -9.88 -2.57 -8.99
CA PHE A 166 -10.87 -1.94 -9.85
C PHE A 166 -12.30 -2.26 -9.42
N GLN A 167 -12.61 -3.55 -9.20
CA GLN A 167 -13.94 -3.99 -8.76
C GLN A 167 -14.29 -3.47 -7.36
N ALA A 168 -13.31 -3.36 -6.47
CA ALA A 168 -13.49 -2.78 -5.15
C ALA A 168 -13.80 -1.28 -5.23
N MET A 169 -13.06 -0.53 -6.05
CA MET A 169 -13.28 0.89 -6.28
C MET A 169 -14.64 1.17 -6.94
N GLU A 170 -15.06 0.35 -7.92
CA GLU A 170 -16.37 0.46 -8.58
C GLU A 170 -17.53 0.33 -7.57
N LYS A 171 -17.37 -0.55 -6.58
CA LYS A 171 -18.32 -0.75 -5.49
C LYS A 171 -18.10 0.17 -4.29
N SER A 172 -17.10 1.05 -4.36
CA SER A 172 -16.58 1.84 -3.23
C SER A 172 -16.16 1.01 -2.01
N SER A 173 -15.91 -0.31 -2.15
CA SER A 173 -15.64 -1.19 -1.01
C SER A 173 -14.18 -1.18 -0.58
N LEU A 174 -13.94 -1.09 0.73
CA LEU A 174 -12.62 -1.27 1.34
C LEU A 174 -12.37 -2.69 1.84
N ILE A 175 -13.43 -3.32 2.33
CA ILE A 175 -13.42 -4.71 2.72
C ILE A 175 -13.77 -5.52 1.48
N LEU A 176 -12.85 -6.38 1.11
CA LEU A 176 -12.94 -7.26 -0.05
C LEU A 176 -13.53 -8.57 0.43
N ASP A 177 -14.80 -8.78 0.13
CA ASP A 177 -15.46 -10.01 0.50
C ASP A 177 -14.81 -11.21 -0.22
N LYS A 178 -14.86 -12.38 0.42
CA LYS A 178 -14.32 -13.63 -0.15
C LYS A 178 -14.85 -13.91 -1.57
N THR A 179 -16.13 -13.64 -1.83
CA THR A 179 -16.76 -13.99 -3.11
C THR A 179 -16.17 -13.19 -4.26
N LEU A 180 -15.85 -11.91 -4.02
CA LEU A 180 -15.12 -11.05 -4.95
C LEU A 180 -13.74 -11.63 -5.22
N ILE A 181 -12.97 -11.95 -4.19
CA ILE A 181 -11.62 -12.50 -4.34
C ILE A 181 -11.63 -13.82 -5.12
N GLU A 182 -12.51 -14.75 -4.76
CA GLU A 182 -12.67 -16.03 -5.46
C GLU A 182 -13.05 -15.84 -6.94
N LYS A 183 -13.95 -14.90 -7.22
CA LYS A 183 -14.38 -14.57 -8.59
C LYS A 183 -13.21 -14.04 -9.41
N GLU A 184 -12.47 -13.06 -8.90
CA GLU A 184 -11.35 -12.45 -9.65
C GLU A 184 -10.18 -13.42 -9.81
N LEU A 185 -9.85 -14.22 -8.80
CA LEU A 185 -8.84 -15.28 -8.90
C LEU A 185 -9.17 -16.30 -10.01
N ARG A 186 -10.45 -16.70 -10.11
CA ARG A 186 -10.90 -17.67 -11.12
C ARG A 186 -10.92 -17.09 -12.54
N LYS A 187 -11.09 -15.77 -12.70
CA LYS A 187 -11.00 -15.13 -14.01
C LYS A 187 -9.58 -15.19 -14.58
N VAL A 188 -8.57 -14.88 -13.75
CA VAL A 188 -7.17 -14.84 -14.19
C VAL A 188 -6.55 -16.23 -14.23
N SER A 189 -6.80 -17.08 -13.21
CA SER A 189 -6.26 -18.44 -13.15
C SER A 189 -7.35 -19.47 -12.83
N PRO A 190 -8.20 -19.83 -13.83
CA PRO A 190 -9.30 -20.77 -13.65
C PRO A 190 -8.85 -22.15 -13.14
N LYS A 191 -7.64 -22.56 -13.54
CA LYS A 191 -7.10 -23.90 -13.23
C LYS A 191 -6.47 -24.00 -11.85
N ARG A 192 -5.99 -22.89 -11.27
CA ARG A 192 -5.21 -22.88 -10.02
C ARG A 192 -5.48 -21.64 -9.14
N PRO A 193 -6.74 -21.32 -8.79
CA PRO A 193 -7.08 -20.12 -8.02
C PRO A 193 -6.47 -20.12 -6.60
N SER A 194 -6.30 -21.29 -5.99
CA SER A 194 -5.71 -21.41 -4.65
C SER A 194 -4.23 -21.06 -4.62
N GLU A 195 -3.47 -21.40 -5.66
CA GLU A 195 -2.06 -21.02 -5.76
C GLU A 195 -1.93 -19.52 -5.96
N LEU A 196 -2.75 -18.95 -6.84
CA LEU A 196 -2.75 -17.50 -7.08
C LEU A 196 -3.18 -16.70 -5.83
N ARG A 197 -4.05 -17.25 -4.98
CA ARG A 197 -4.35 -16.67 -3.66
C ARG A 197 -3.14 -16.60 -2.75
N LYS A 198 -2.36 -17.68 -2.66
CA LYS A 198 -1.13 -17.67 -1.85
C LYS A 198 -0.16 -16.63 -2.37
N LYS A 199 0.01 -16.53 -3.70
CA LYS A 199 0.82 -15.48 -4.31
C LYS A 199 0.30 -14.09 -3.92
N LEU A 200 -1.02 -13.85 -4.04
CA LEU A 200 -1.70 -12.59 -3.70
C LEU A 200 -1.40 -12.13 -2.28
N LEU A 201 -1.36 -13.06 -1.31
CA LEU A 201 -1.01 -12.73 0.07
C LEU A 201 0.50 -12.50 0.25
N ASN A 202 1.32 -13.31 -0.41
CA ASN A 202 2.78 -13.26 -0.30
C ASN A 202 3.42 -12.00 -0.90
N ILE A 203 2.78 -11.35 -1.89
CA ILE A 203 3.28 -10.08 -2.43
C ILE A 203 3.22 -8.94 -1.39
N GLY A 204 2.31 -9.05 -0.42
CA GLY A 204 2.23 -8.18 0.76
C GLY A 204 1.43 -6.90 0.58
N VAL A 205 0.62 -6.77 -0.47
CA VAL A 205 -0.23 -5.59 -0.72
C VAL A 205 -1.67 -5.80 -0.23
N VAL A 206 -2.14 -7.04 -0.24
CA VAL A 206 -3.46 -7.43 0.26
C VAL A 206 -3.28 -8.28 1.51
N LYS A 207 -4.03 -7.95 2.55
CA LYS A 207 -4.05 -8.67 3.82
C LYS A 207 -5.43 -9.28 4.06
N SER A 208 -5.46 -10.31 4.88
CA SER A 208 -6.69 -10.90 5.39
C SER A 208 -7.04 -10.26 6.74
N LEU A 209 -8.32 -10.03 7.02
CA LEU A 209 -8.77 -9.76 8.40
C LEU A 209 -8.59 -11.05 9.25
N THR A 210 -8.19 -10.87 10.52
CA THR A 210 -7.51 -11.79 11.46
C THR A 210 -8.26 -13.11 11.80
N ALA A 211 -7.64 -14.15 12.38
CA ALA A 211 -6.71 -14.20 13.53
C ALA A 211 -5.31 -14.79 13.30
N ASP A 212 -4.36 -14.25 14.08
CA ASP A 212 -3.16 -14.92 14.58
C ASP A 212 -3.51 -16.29 15.23
N ASP A 213 -2.51 -17.17 15.33
CA ASP A 213 -2.51 -18.55 15.86
C ASP A 213 -3.00 -19.69 14.94
N ASP A 214 -2.00 -20.35 14.34
CA ASP A 214 -1.71 -21.78 14.56
C ASP A 214 -2.85 -22.81 14.37
N SER A 215 -3.72 -22.61 13.38
CA SER A 215 -4.64 -23.67 12.95
C SER A 215 -4.68 -23.83 11.43
N THR A 216 -4.36 -25.06 11.03
CA THR A 216 -4.02 -25.56 9.69
C THR A 216 -5.16 -25.58 8.67
N ASN A 217 -6.30 -24.94 8.92
CA ASN A 217 -7.39 -24.86 7.96
C ASN A 217 -8.31 -23.69 8.35
N VAL A 218 -8.35 -22.63 7.54
CA VAL A 218 -9.51 -21.82 7.08
C VAL A 218 -8.97 -20.48 6.52
N GLU A 219 -8.09 -20.51 5.50
CA GLU A 219 -7.83 -19.31 4.67
C GLU A 219 -8.97 -19.03 3.69
N ALA A 220 -9.91 -19.97 3.55
CA ALA A 220 -11.00 -19.91 2.61
C ALA A 220 -12.26 -19.24 3.16
N ALA A 221 -12.28 -18.59 4.32
CA ALA A 221 -13.49 -17.92 4.84
C ALA A 221 -13.25 -16.46 5.25
N LYS A 222 -12.14 -15.87 4.82
CA LYS A 222 -11.70 -14.57 5.32
C LYS A 222 -12.05 -13.46 4.34
N ASP A 223 -12.37 -12.29 4.89
CA ASP A 223 -12.41 -11.05 4.14
C ASP A 223 -11.01 -10.45 4.05
N TYR A 224 -10.78 -9.63 3.04
CA TYR A 224 -9.47 -9.07 2.71
C TYR A 224 -9.52 -7.55 2.64
N TYR A 225 -8.36 -6.91 2.66
CA TYR A 225 -8.24 -5.46 2.51
C TYR A 225 -6.85 -5.11 1.95
N PHE A 226 -6.75 -4.00 1.24
CA PHE A 226 -5.45 -3.43 0.85
C PHE A 226 -4.76 -2.84 2.07
N ILE A 227 -3.42 -2.95 2.14
CA ILE A 227 -2.63 -2.38 3.24
C ILE A 227 -2.86 -0.88 3.47
N HIS A 228 -3.21 -0.16 2.41
CA HIS A 228 -3.63 1.23 2.44
C HIS A 228 -4.48 1.54 1.20
N LEU A 229 -5.40 2.49 1.31
CA LEU A 229 -6.33 2.85 0.23
C LEU A 229 -5.63 3.39 -1.02
N SER A 230 -4.50 4.09 -0.86
CA SER A 230 -3.69 4.54 -2.01
C SER A 230 -3.15 3.38 -2.86
N PHE A 231 -2.91 2.19 -2.28
CA PHE A 231 -2.54 1.02 -3.07
C PHE A 231 -3.74 0.50 -3.86
N GLN A 232 -4.93 0.47 -3.25
CA GLN A 232 -6.15 0.12 -3.99
C GLN A 232 -6.38 1.08 -5.15
N GLU A 233 -6.24 2.39 -4.93
CA GLU A 233 -6.36 3.42 -5.98
C GLU A 233 -5.30 3.24 -7.08
N LEU A 234 -4.04 3.00 -6.70
CA LEU A 234 -2.94 2.77 -7.64
C LEU A 234 -3.20 1.54 -8.53
N PHE A 235 -3.56 0.41 -7.93
CA PHE A 235 -3.77 -0.83 -8.66
C PHE A 235 -5.05 -0.80 -9.50
N ALA A 236 -6.07 -0.04 -9.09
CA ALA A 236 -7.27 0.17 -9.90
C ALA A 236 -7.01 1.00 -11.17
N ALA A 237 -5.97 1.84 -11.16
CA ALA A 237 -5.59 2.71 -12.28
C ALA A 237 -4.57 2.07 -13.24
N ARG A 238 -4.05 0.89 -12.90
CA ARG A 238 -3.08 0.14 -13.70
C ARG A 238 -3.77 -0.69 -14.77
#